data_AF-A0A089ME58-F1
#
_entry.id   AF-A0A089ME58-F1
#
_cell.length_a   1.000
_cell.length_b   1.000
_cell.length_c   1.000
_cell.angle_alpha   90.00
_cell.angle_beta   90.00
_cell.angle_gamma   90.00
#
_symmetry.space_group_name_H-M   'P 1'
#
loop_
_entity.id
_entity.type
_entity.pdbx_description
1 polymer ?
#
loop_
_entity_poly.entity_id
_entity_poly.type
_entity_poly.pdbx_seq_one_letter_code
_entity_poly.pdbx_strand_id
1 'polypeptide(L)'
;MISITIPTPDVTIMKQENPVLSHIYGFTDFHLITREKGGIFMFYNDKDELLFVGKARKLRPRIKKHFEDSVSVMKPHRDEVAKIEVCIIDDAVDREIYETYIVNKLRAKYNVEKVLYK
;
A
#
# COMPACT_ATOMS: atom_id res chain seq x y z
N MET A 1 -10.87 -25.17 -5.30
CA MET A 1 -10.25 -23.84 -5.49
C MET A 1 -10.35 -23.10 -4.17
N ILE A 2 -9.28 -22.45 -3.71
CA ILE A 2 -9.31 -21.71 -2.43
C ILE A 2 -10.11 -20.41 -2.65
N SER A 3 -11.04 -20.08 -1.75
CA SER A 3 -11.76 -18.80 -1.76
C SER A 3 -11.17 -17.88 -0.71
N ILE A 4 -10.65 -16.73 -1.14
CA ILE A 4 -10.11 -15.68 -0.26
C ILE A 4 -10.79 -14.39 -0.70
N THR A 5 -11.35 -13.65 0.27
CA THR A 5 -11.99 -12.35 0.02
C THR A 5 -11.02 -11.26 0.46
N ILE A 6 -10.72 -10.30 -0.42
CA ILE A 6 -9.86 -9.17 -0.09
C ILE A 6 -10.59 -8.30 0.95
N PRO A 7 -9.96 -7.95 2.08
CA PRO A 7 -10.60 -7.15 3.11
C PRO A 7 -10.91 -5.73 2.61
N THR A 8 -12.00 -5.15 3.10
CA THR A 8 -12.31 -3.73 2.87
C THR A 8 -11.25 -2.85 3.54
N PRO A 9 -10.77 -1.78 2.89
CA PRO A 9 -9.84 -0.85 3.51
C PRO A 9 -10.42 -0.17 4.76
N ASP A 10 -9.64 -0.11 5.83
CA ASP A 10 -9.96 0.66 7.05
C ASP A 10 -9.64 2.15 6.86
N VAL A 11 -8.62 2.44 6.05
CA VAL A 11 -8.17 3.81 5.76
C VAL A 11 -7.85 3.92 4.28
N THR A 12 -8.44 4.94 3.66
CA THR A 12 -8.09 5.36 2.29
C THR A 12 -7.69 6.83 2.33
N ILE A 13 -6.53 7.14 1.76
CA ILE A 13 -6.06 8.53 1.61
C ILE A 13 -5.69 8.82 0.17
N MET A 14 -5.97 10.04 -0.26
CA MET A 14 -5.77 10.51 -1.62
C MET A 14 -4.63 11.55 -1.67
N LYS A 15 -3.87 11.54 -2.76
CA LYS A 15 -2.87 12.56 -3.03
C LYS A 15 -3.57 13.85 -3.44
N GLN A 16 -3.11 14.97 -2.93
CA GLN A 16 -3.58 16.30 -3.31
C GLN A 16 -2.57 16.92 -4.28
N GLU A 17 -3.07 17.59 -5.32
CA GLU A 17 -2.21 18.26 -6.31
C GLU A 17 -1.48 19.48 -5.72
N ASN A 18 -2.17 20.26 -4.89
CA ASN A 18 -1.64 21.48 -4.26
C ASN A 18 -1.93 21.49 -2.75
N PRO A 19 -1.25 20.63 -1.96
CA PRO A 19 -1.50 20.53 -0.52
C PRO A 19 -1.04 21.80 0.20
N VAL A 20 -1.98 22.48 0.88
CA VAL A 20 -1.68 23.65 1.72
C VAL A 20 -1.12 23.24 3.08
N LEU A 21 -1.47 22.04 3.55
CA LEU A 21 -1.03 21.48 4.82
C LEU A 21 0.29 20.71 4.69
N SER A 22 0.91 20.44 5.85
CA SER A 22 2.06 19.52 5.95
C SER A 22 1.68 18.16 5.35
N HIS A 23 2.54 17.65 4.47
CA HIS A 23 2.25 16.46 3.69
C HIS A 23 3.50 15.61 3.48
N ILE A 24 3.27 14.35 3.14
CA ILE A 24 4.31 13.44 2.64
C ILE A 24 3.93 13.16 1.19
N TYR A 25 4.71 13.67 0.23
CA TYR A 25 4.51 13.38 -1.20
C TYR A 25 3.09 13.69 -1.74
N GLY A 26 2.49 14.79 -1.28
CA GLY A 26 1.12 15.18 -1.64
C GLY A 26 0.02 14.60 -0.74
N PHE A 27 0.33 13.69 0.18
CA PHE A 27 -0.63 13.12 1.11
C PHE A 27 -0.62 13.84 2.46
N THR A 28 -1.70 14.57 2.77
CA THR A 28 -1.90 15.29 4.05
C THR A 28 -2.42 14.37 5.17
N ASP A 29 -3.12 13.31 4.79
CA ASP A 29 -3.90 12.48 5.71
C ASP A 29 -3.15 11.25 6.23
N PHE A 30 -1.81 11.26 6.14
CA PHE A 30 -0.95 10.22 6.72
C PHE A 30 -1.21 10.01 8.22
N HIS A 31 -1.78 11.00 8.90
CA HIS A 31 -2.15 10.92 10.31
C HIS A 31 -3.33 9.99 10.59
N LEU A 32 -4.12 9.61 9.59
CA LEU A 32 -5.21 8.63 9.72
C LEU A 32 -4.70 7.18 9.76
N ILE A 33 -3.57 6.88 9.11
CA ILE A 33 -2.98 5.54 9.10
C ILE A 33 -2.42 5.21 10.49
N THR A 34 -2.80 4.12 11.14
CA THR A 34 -2.25 3.78 12.47
C THR A 34 -0.72 3.62 12.52
N ARG A 35 -0.09 4.05 13.63
CA ARG A 35 1.35 3.86 13.91
C ARG A 35 1.66 2.55 14.64
N GLU A 36 0.63 1.92 15.21
CA GLU A 36 0.80 0.86 16.21
C GLU A 36 0.47 -0.51 15.65
N LYS A 37 -0.50 -0.60 14.73
CA LYS A 37 -0.95 -1.87 14.19
C LYS A 37 -0.26 -2.27 12.90
N GLY A 38 -0.27 -3.58 12.67
CA GLY A 38 0.13 -4.20 11.42
C GLY A 38 -1.01 -4.24 10.41
N GLY A 39 -0.67 -4.57 9.18
CA GLY A 39 -1.65 -4.76 8.14
C GLY A 39 -1.01 -4.90 6.76
N ILE A 40 -1.86 -4.71 5.75
CA ILE A 40 -1.46 -4.57 4.36
C ILE A 40 -1.75 -3.14 3.89
N PHE A 41 -1.02 -2.69 2.88
CA PHE A 41 -1.25 -1.42 2.21
C PHE A 41 -1.10 -1.60 0.71
N MET A 42 -1.86 -0.80 -0.03
CA MET A 42 -1.94 -0.84 -1.48
C MET A 42 -1.77 0.57 -2.03
N PHE A 43 -0.94 0.71 -3.05
CA PHE A 43 -0.72 1.95 -3.78
C PHE A 43 -1.40 1.85 -5.15
N TYR A 44 -2.20 2.86 -5.47
CA TYR A 44 -2.93 2.95 -6.73
C TYR A 44 -2.58 4.24 -7.46
N ASN A 45 -2.69 4.24 -8.79
CA ASN A 45 -2.65 5.46 -9.58
C ASN A 45 -4.02 6.14 -9.68
N ASP A 46 -4.06 7.22 -10.45
CA ASP A 46 -5.26 8.02 -10.76
C ASP A 46 -6.31 7.27 -11.59
N LYS A 47 -5.96 6.12 -12.15
CA LYS A 47 -6.84 5.21 -12.90
C LYS A 47 -7.31 4.01 -12.07
N ASP A 48 -7.10 4.04 -10.76
CA ASP A 48 -7.38 2.93 -9.83
C ASP A 48 -6.64 1.62 -10.16
N GLU A 49 -5.52 1.68 -10.89
CA GLU A 49 -4.67 0.51 -11.15
C GLU A 49 -3.75 0.24 -9.96
N LEU A 50 -3.68 -1.02 -9.53
CA LEU A 50 -2.82 -1.43 -8.43
C LEU A 50 -1.33 -1.40 -8.83
N LEU A 51 -0.60 -0.44 -8.28
CA LEU A 51 0.82 -0.28 -8.52
C LEU A 51 1.65 -1.21 -7.64
N PHE A 52 1.32 -1.28 -6.36
CA PHE A 52 2.12 -2.02 -5.38
C PHE A 52 1.30 -2.44 -4.16
N VAL A 53 1.64 -3.60 -3.61
CA VAL A 53 1.12 -4.13 -2.34
C VAL A 53 2.29 -4.41 -1.43
N GLY A 54 2.16 -4.04 -0.15
CA GLY A 54 3.08 -4.48 0.88
C GLY A 54 2.39 -4.77 2.20
N LYS A 55 3.05 -5.55 3.05
CA LYS A 55 2.66 -5.74 4.45
C LYS A 55 3.57 -5.02 5.44
N ALA A 56 3.06 -4.77 6.64
CA ALA A 56 3.83 -4.16 7.71
C ALA A 56 3.41 -4.66 9.10
N ARG A 57 4.35 -4.64 10.05
CA ARG A 57 4.05 -4.70 11.50
C ARG A 57 3.61 -3.36 12.09
N LYS A 58 4.07 -2.26 11.50
CA LYS A 58 3.66 -0.89 11.81
C LYS A 58 3.42 -0.16 10.49
N LEU A 59 2.15 0.11 10.19
CA LEU A 59 1.71 0.61 8.88
C LEU A 59 2.28 1.99 8.55
N ARG A 60 2.00 3.02 9.35
CA ARG A 60 2.43 4.40 9.04
C ARG A 60 3.94 4.54 8.81
N PRO A 61 4.84 4.04 9.70
CA PRO A 61 6.28 4.14 9.48
C PRO A 61 6.74 3.40 8.20
N ARG A 62 6.15 2.23 7.91
CA ARG A 62 6.51 1.45 6.72
C ARG A 62 6.11 2.18 5.44
N ILE A 63 4.87 2.65 5.35
CA ILE A 63 4.37 3.39 4.19
C ILE A 63 5.17 4.67 3.99
N LYS A 64 5.40 5.44 5.06
CA LYS A 64 6.22 6.66 5.02
C LYS A 64 7.61 6.39 4.44
N LYS A 65 8.26 5.29 4.83
CA LYS A 65 9.55 4.88 4.29
C LYS A 65 9.53 4.63 2.77
N HIS A 66 8.41 4.17 2.20
CA HIS A 66 8.30 4.02 0.74
C HIS A 66 8.37 5.35 -0.01
N PHE A 67 8.09 6.48 0.64
CA PHE A 67 8.18 7.83 0.05
C PHE A 67 9.49 8.58 0.39
N GLU A 68 10.22 8.13 1.42
CA GLU A 68 11.47 8.78 1.86
C GLU A 68 12.73 8.04 1.40
N ASP A 69 12.72 6.71 1.35
CA ASP A 69 13.94 5.89 1.23
C ASP A 69 14.49 5.79 -0.20
N SER A 70 15.79 5.67 -0.37
CA SER A 70 16.42 5.63 -1.70
C SER A 70 16.36 4.24 -2.37
N VAL A 71 16.05 3.18 -1.61
CA VAL A 71 16.08 1.78 -2.06
C VAL A 71 14.69 1.16 -2.29
N SER A 72 13.62 1.94 -2.15
CA SER A 72 12.27 1.43 -2.41
C SER A 72 12.07 1.11 -3.90
N VAL A 73 11.49 -0.05 -4.21
CA VAL A 73 11.05 -0.40 -5.59
C VAL A 73 10.09 0.64 -6.16
N MET A 74 9.33 1.30 -5.29
CA MET A 74 8.41 2.36 -5.68
C MET A 74 9.09 3.69 -5.97
N LYS A 75 10.36 3.89 -5.64
CA LYS A 75 11.07 5.16 -5.85
C LYS A 75 10.90 5.76 -7.25
N PRO A 76 11.14 5.04 -8.36
CA PRO A 76 10.93 5.59 -9.71
C PRO A 76 9.45 5.80 -10.09
N HIS A 77 8.51 5.33 -9.26
CA HIS A 77 7.07 5.31 -9.54
C HIS A 77 6.24 6.06 -8.49
N ARG A 78 6.87 6.82 -7.58
CA ARG A 78 6.16 7.52 -6.49
C ARG A 78 5.17 8.55 -7.01
N ASP A 79 5.51 9.20 -8.13
CA ASP A 79 4.66 10.21 -8.75
C ASP A 79 3.36 9.63 -9.29
N GLU A 80 3.38 8.37 -9.70
CA GLU A 80 2.18 7.65 -10.16
C GLU A 80 1.20 7.35 -9.02
N VAL A 81 1.65 7.33 -7.75
CA VAL A 81 0.78 6.99 -6.63
C VAL A 81 -0.17 8.15 -6.35
N ALA A 82 -1.46 7.93 -6.57
CA ALA A 82 -2.54 8.89 -6.32
C ALA A 82 -3.42 8.50 -5.13
N LYS A 83 -3.46 7.21 -4.78
CA LYS A 83 -4.29 6.68 -3.68
C LYS A 83 -3.53 5.63 -2.87
N ILE A 84 -3.70 5.66 -1.55
CA ILE A 84 -3.19 4.66 -0.63
C ILE A 84 -4.37 4.08 0.15
N GLU A 85 -4.53 2.76 0.07
CA GLU A 85 -5.50 2.01 0.86
C GLU A 85 -4.77 1.14 1.88
N VAL A 86 -5.35 1.00 3.07
CA VAL A 86 -4.75 0.27 4.19
C VAL A 86 -5.82 -0.60 4.83
N CYS A 87 -5.49 -1.87 5.06
CA CYS A 87 -6.29 -2.79 5.86
C CYS A 87 -5.49 -3.22 7.08
N ILE A 88 -6.06 -3.05 8.26
CA ILE A 88 -5.50 -3.44 9.55
C ILE A 88 -5.68 -4.94 9.70
N ILE A 89 -4.56 -5.65 9.87
CA ILE A 89 -4.54 -7.11 10.01
C ILE A 89 -3.50 -7.45 11.06
N ASP A 90 -3.97 -7.96 12.20
CA ASP A 90 -3.12 -8.23 13.36
C ASP A 90 -2.30 -9.51 13.15
N ASP A 91 -2.92 -10.57 12.63
CA ASP A 91 -2.24 -11.85 12.41
C ASP A 91 -1.15 -11.75 11.32
N ALA A 92 -0.02 -12.41 11.56
CA ALA A 92 1.13 -12.36 10.66
C ALA A 92 0.99 -13.28 9.44
N VAL A 93 0.31 -14.43 9.62
CA VAL A 93 0.03 -15.40 8.57
C VAL A 93 -0.99 -14.82 7.60
N ASP A 94 -2.05 -14.20 8.12
CA ASP A 94 -3.07 -13.55 7.30
C ASP A 94 -2.45 -12.48 6.40
N ARG A 95 -1.59 -11.61 6.95
CA ARG A 95 -0.87 -10.60 6.15
C ARG A 95 -0.04 -11.21 5.03
N GLU A 96 0.61 -12.34 5.30
CA GLU A 96 1.42 -13.06 4.30
C GLU A 96 0.55 -13.62 3.17
N ILE A 97 -0.58 -14.22 3.53
CA ILE A 97 -1.57 -14.76 2.59
C ILE A 97 -2.15 -13.64 1.74
N TYR A 98 -2.62 -12.54 2.35
CA TYR A 98 -3.23 -11.43 1.62
C TYR A 98 -2.24 -10.74 0.69
N GLU A 99 -1.02 -10.44 1.14
CA GLU A 99 0.00 -9.84 0.27
C GLU A 99 0.22 -10.72 -0.98
N THR A 100 0.46 -12.02 -0.78
CA THR A 100 0.67 -12.97 -1.89
C THR A 100 -0.56 -13.05 -2.79
N TYR A 101 -1.76 -13.14 -2.21
CA TYR A 101 -3.00 -13.26 -2.95
C TYR A 101 -3.27 -12.01 -3.81
N ILE A 102 -3.18 -10.81 -3.22
CA ILE A 102 -3.49 -9.55 -3.89
C ILE A 102 -2.49 -9.26 -5.00
N VAL A 103 -1.19 -9.48 -4.76
CA VAL A 103 -0.14 -9.34 -5.80
C VAL A 103 -0.51 -10.15 -7.05
N ASN A 104 -0.97 -11.38 -6.87
CA ASN A 104 -1.24 -12.29 -7.98
C ASN A 104 -2.62 -12.12 -8.61
N LYS A 105 -3.65 -11.86 -7.80
CA LYS A 105 -5.03 -11.73 -8.29
C LYS A 105 -5.30 -10.39 -8.94
N LEU A 106 -4.75 -9.32 -8.38
CA LEU A 106 -4.90 -7.97 -8.93
C LEU A 106 -3.71 -7.55 -9.80
N ARG A 107 -2.70 -8.43 -9.96
CA ARG A 107 -1.53 -8.23 -10.82
C ARG A 107 -0.80 -6.92 -10.53
N ALA A 108 -0.38 -6.74 -9.29
CA ALA A 108 0.31 -5.52 -8.83
C ALA A 108 1.53 -5.20 -9.71
N LYS A 109 1.50 -4.03 -10.35
CA LYS A 109 2.40 -3.69 -11.48
C LYS A 109 3.89 -3.74 -11.13
N TYR A 110 4.25 -3.25 -9.95
CA TYR A 110 5.64 -3.05 -9.53
C TYR A 110 6.10 -3.99 -8.41
N ASN A 111 5.27 -4.94 -7.98
CA ASN A 111 5.74 -6.02 -7.11
C ASN A 111 6.73 -6.90 -7.88
N VAL A 112 7.92 -7.10 -7.30
CA VAL A 112 8.96 -7.96 -7.88
C VAL A 112 9.04 -9.33 -7.18
N GLU A 113 8.66 -9.37 -5.90
CA GLU A 113 8.57 -10.60 -5.12
C GLU A 113 7.14 -11.16 -5.18
N LYS A 114 7.01 -12.48 -4.95
CA LYS A 114 5.72 -13.20 -4.85
C LYS A 114 4.84 -13.14 -6.10
N VAL A 115 5.42 -12.83 -7.26
CA VAL A 115 4.73 -12.82 -8.55
C VAL A 115 4.75 -14.22 -9.17
N LEU A 116 3.57 -14.77 -9.46
CA LEU A 116 3.35 -16.14 -9.96
C LEU A 116 2.61 -16.19 -11.32
N TYR A 117 2.35 -15.03 -11.93
CA TYR A 117 1.65 -14.91 -13.22
C TYR A 117 2.57 -14.51 -14.38
N LYS A 118 3.89 -14.46 -14.13
CA LYS A 118 4.90 -14.18 -15.14
C LYS A 118 5.36 -15.47 -15.80
#